data_AF-A0A1R3H3Q6-F1
#
_entry.id   AF-A0A1R3H3Q6-F1
#
_cell.length_a   1.000
_cell.length_b   1.000
_cell.length_c   1.000
_cell.angle_alpha   90.00
_cell.angle_beta   90.00
_cell.angle_gamma   90.00
#
_symmetry.space_group_name_H-M   'P 1'
#
loop_
_entity.id
_entity.type
_entity.pdbx_description
1 polymer ?
#
loop_
_entity_poly.entity_id
_entity_poly.type
_entity_poly.pdbx_seq_one_letter_code
_entity_poly.pdbx_strand_id
1 'polypeptide(L)' 'MRMKYTNRTEPDCEGYLRRIGRAGRFGRKGAVFNFLCGDGDEMIMSKIESHYGAKVEEVADWSSEENFKAALKSAGLL' A
#
# COMPACT_ATOMS: atom_id res chain seq x y z
N MET A 1 11.17 -9.53 12.59
CA MET A 1 11.60 -8.11 12.64
C MET A 1 10.64 -7.37 13.56
N ARG A 2 11.10 -6.82 14.69
CA ARG A 2 10.24 -6.08 15.63
C ARG A 2 9.98 -4.70 15.03
N MET A 3 8.73 -4.40 14.65
CA MET A 3 8.36 -3.06 14.20
C MET A 3 8.57 -2.10 15.38
N LYS A 4 9.56 -1.21 15.25
CA LYS A 4 9.78 -0.15 16.22
C LYS A 4 8.73 0.91 15.95
N TYR A 5 7.65 0.93 16.75
CA TYR A 5 6.62 1.98 16.75
C TYR A 5 7.13 3.32 17.33
N THR A 6 8.39 3.68 17.07
CA THR A 6 9.06 4.76 17.80
C THR A 6 8.97 6.12 17.11
N ASN A 7 8.47 6.21 15.88
CA ASN A 7 8.17 7.47 15.21
C ASN A 7 6.86 7.36 14.41
N ARG A 8 5.79 8.02 14.88
CA ARG A 8 4.48 8.06 14.18
C ARG A 8 4.45 9.06 13.02
N THR A 9 5.54 9.80 12.80
CA THR A 9 5.61 10.92 11.86
C THR A 9 6.43 10.62 10.62
N GLU A 10 7.30 9.61 10.65
CA GLU A 10 8.18 9.26 9.54
C GLU A 10 7.87 7.85 9.03
N PRO A 11 7.67 7.67 7.71
CA PRO A 11 7.47 6.35 7.13
C PRO A 11 8.77 5.53 7.16
N ASP A 12 8.67 4.27 7.59
CA ASP A 12 9.71 3.27 7.34
C ASP A 12 9.57 2.75 5.90
N CYS A 13 10.06 3.52 4.92
CA CYS A 13 9.95 3.21 3.50
C CYS A 13 10.60 1.86 3.14
N GLU A 14 11.76 1.55 3.72
CA GLU A 14 12.46 0.29 3.47
C GLU A 14 11.67 -0.90 4.06
N GLY A 15 11.18 -0.75 5.30
CA GLY A 15 10.33 -1.75 5.92
C GLY A 15 9.01 -1.94 5.17
N TYR A 16 8.45 -0.89 4.58
CA TYR A 16 7.29 -0.99 3.70
C TYR A 16 7.61 -1.80 2.45
N LEU A 17 8.70 -1.47 1.74
CA LEU A 17 9.13 -2.18 0.54
C LEU A 17 9.42 -3.65 0.81
N ARG A 18 10.00 -3.99 1.98
CA ARG A 18 10.23 -5.39 2.37
C ARG A 18 8.94 -6.17 2.62
N ARG A 19 7.83 -5.50 2.99
CA ARG A 19 6.52 -6.14 3.19
C ARG A 19 5.80 -6.37 1.86
N ILE A 20 5.79 -5.36 0.99
CA ILE A 20 5.03 -5.41 -0.27
C ILE A 20 5.84 -6.03 -1.41
N GLY A 21 7.17 -5.99 -1.30
CA GLY A 21 8.10 -6.47 -2.31
C GLY A 21 8.08 -7.99 -2.40
N ARG A 22 8.11 -8.51 -3.63
CA ARG A 22 8.18 -9.94 -3.92
C ARG A 22 9.56 -10.27 -4.49
N ALA A 23 10.28 -11.18 -3.85
CA ALA A 23 11.59 -11.67 -4.31
C ALA A 23 11.52 -13.09 -4.94
N GLY A 24 10.35 -13.48 -5.46
CA GLY A 24 10.09 -14.81 -6.01
C GLY A 24 10.34 -14.94 -7.52
N ARG A 25 10.51 -16.17 -8.00
CA ARG A 25 10.78 -16.48 -9.42
C ARG A 25 9.54 -16.53 -10.32
N PHE A 26 8.34 -16.73 -9.75
CA PHE A 26 7.10 -16.90 -10.51
C PHE A 26 6.00 -15.93 -10.03
N GLY A 27 5.22 -15.41 -10.99
CA GLY A 27 4.23 -14.35 -10.80
C GLY A 27 4.89 -12.98 -10.72
N ARG A 28 4.56 -12.07 -11.66
CA ARG A 28 5.06 -10.68 -11.65
C ARG A 28 4.05 -9.69 -11.08
N LYS A 29 2.77 -10.03 -11.12
CA LYS A 29 1.67 -9.16 -10.70
C LYS A 29 1.18 -9.56 -9.30
N GLY A 30 0.85 -8.57 -8.47
CA GLY A 30 0.19 -8.74 -7.18
C GLY A 30 -0.48 -7.43 -6.77
N ALA A 31 -1.40 -7.50 -5.80
CA ALA A 31 -2.01 -6.33 -5.18
C ALA A 31 -1.63 -6.25 -3.70
N VAL A 32 -1.60 -5.04 -3.18
CA VAL A 32 -1.48 -4.74 -1.76
C VAL A 32 -2.56 -3.74 -1.40
N PHE A 33 -3.26 -4.00 -0.29
CA PHE A 33 -4.22 -3.07 0.29
C PHE A 33 -3.61 -2.52 1.57
N ASN A 34 -3.55 -1.19 1.66
CA ASN A 34 -3.10 -0.49 2.86
C ASN A 34 -4.34 -0.06 3.65
N PHE A 35 -4.36 -0.37 4.94
CA PHE A 35 -5.43 0.09 5.82
C PHE A 35 -4.92 1.31 6.57
N LEU A 36 -5.60 2.43 6.38
CA LEU A 36 -5.23 3.71 7.00
C LEU A 36 -6.25 4.00 8.11
N CYS A 37 -5.77 4.37 9.29
CA CYS A 37 -6.59 4.71 10.45
C CYS A 37 -6.25 6.13 10.91
N GLY A 38 -6.95 7.10 10.32
CA GLY A 38 -6.84 8.53 10.63
C GLY A 38 -5.64 9.23 9.99
N ASP A 39 -5.56 10.53 10.23
CA ASP A 39 -4.70 11.48 9.51
C ASP A 39 -3.20 11.13 9.58
N GLY A 40 -2.77 10.46 10.65
CA GLY A 40 -1.37 10.05 10.80
C GLY A 40 -0.95 9.03 9.74
N ASP A 41 -1.81 8.06 9.45
CA ASP A 41 -1.55 7.03 8.45
C ASP A 41 -1.63 7.61 7.04
N GLU A 42 -2.56 8.53 6.79
CA GLU A 42 -2.65 9.27 5.52
C GLU A 42 -1.38 10.06 5.23
N MET A 43 -0.85 10.78 6.23
CA MET A 43 0.42 11.51 6.10
C MET A 43 1.59 10.56 5.80
N ILE A 44 1.68 9.42 6.50
CA ILE A 44 2.70 8.40 6.26
C ILE A 44 2.59 7.89 4.82
N MET A 45 1.37 7.60 4.37
CA MET A 45 1.12 7.05 3.06
C MET A 45 1.47 8.04 1.95
N SER A 46 1.08 9.31 2.09
CA SER A 46 1.48 10.39 1.17
C SER A 46 3.00 10.56 1.04
N LYS A 47 3.74 10.39 2.15
CA LYS A 47 5.22 10.41 2.12
C LYS A 47 5.79 9.19 1.40
N ILE A 48 5.20 8.00 1.56
CA ILE A 48 5.59 6.79 0.85
C ILE A 48 5.35 6.95 -0.66
N GLU A 49 4.19 7.47 -1.06
CA GLU A 49 3.89 7.77 -2.47
C GLU A 49 4.89 8.75 -3.07
N SER A 50 5.19 9.83 -2.35
CA SER A 50 6.18 10.83 -2.76
C SER A 50 7.59 10.24 -2.87
N HIS A 51 7.96 9.33 -1.97
CA HIS A 51 9.28 8.69 -1.96
C HIS A 51 9.49 7.76 -3.15
N TYR A 52 8.48 6.96 -3.50
CA TYR A 52 8.56 5.99 -4.60
C TYR A 52 8.05 6.53 -5.95
N GLY A 53 7.46 7.72 -5.98
CA GLY A 53 6.86 8.31 -7.19
C GLY A 53 5.69 7.49 -7.74
N ALA A 54 5.01 6.74 -6.87
CA ALA A 54 3.92 5.85 -7.23
C ALA A 54 2.68 6.20 -6.41
N LYS A 55 1.58 6.52 -7.09
CA LYS A 55 0.30 6.82 -6.45
C LYS A 55 -0.42 5.52 -6.08
N VAL A 56 -0.93 5.47 -4.86
CA VAL A 56 -1.76 4.39 -4.34
C VAL A 56 -3.21 4.83 -4.46
N GLU A 57 -3.95 4.20 -5.35
CA GLU A 57 -5.36 4.51 -5.56
C GLU A 57 -6.21 4.05 -4.37
N GLU A 58 -7.08 4.94 -3.90
CA GLU A 58 -8.00 4.67 -2.80
C GLU A 58 -9.20 3.85 -3.28
N VAL A 59 -9.65 2.91 -2.46
CA VAL A 59 -10.88 2.15 -2.71
C VAL A 59 -12.04 2.89 -2.04
N ALA A 60 -12.91 3.49 -2.86
CA ALA A 60 -13.97 4.40 -2.40
C ALA A 60 -14.92 3.82 -1.35
N ASP A 61 -15.23 2.52 -1.40
CA ASP A 61 -16.05 1.85 -0.40
C ASP A 61 -15.47 0.46 -0.09
N TRP A 62 -15.11 0.24 1.17
CA TRP A 62 -14.51 -1.00 1.66
C TRP A 62 -15.51 -2.17 1.75
N SER A 63 -16.81 -1.90 1.70
CA SER A 63 -17.89 -2.90 1.73
C SER A 63 -18.33 -3.34 0.33
N SER A 64 -17.97 -2.59 -0.72
CA SER A 64 -18.34 -2.88 -2.10
C SER A 64 -17.32 -3.76 -2.82
N GLU A 65 -17.68 -5.01 -3.11
CA GLU A 65 -16.87 -5.93 -3.90
C GLU A 65 -16.57 -5.40 -5.31
N GLU A 66 -17.49 -4.62 -5.89
CA GLU A 66 -17.33 -4.04 -7.23
C GLU A 66 -16.16 -3.06 -7.29
N ASN A 67 -15.97 -2.26 -6.24
CA ASN A 67 -14.88 -1.31 -6.16
C ASN A 67 -13.52 -2.01 -6.10
N PHE A 68 -13.41 -3.11 -5.35
CA PHE A 68 -12.20 -3.92 -5.33
C PHE A 68 -11.93 -4.57 -6.69
N LYS A 69 -12.95 -5.11 -7.35
CA LYS A 69 -12.81 -5.67 -8.71
C LYS A 69 -12.36 -4.62 -9.72
N ALA A 70 -12.92 -3.42 -9.64
CA ALA A 70 -12.53 -2.30 -10.51
C ALA A 70 -11.06 -1.90 -10.27
N ALA A 71 -10.65 -1.77 -9.01
CA ALA A 71 -9.27 -1.47 -8.64
C ALA A 71 -8.31 -2.55 -9.16
N LEU A 72 -8.62 -3.83 -8.96
CA LEU A 72 -7.79 -4.95 -9.44
C LEU A 72 -7.71 -5.03 -10.97
N LYS A 73 -8.82 -4.77 -11.66
CA LYS A 73 -8.86 -4.70 -13.13
C LYS A 73 -8.02 -3.54 -13.65
N SER A 74 -8.09 -2.37 -13.02
CA SER A 74 -7.27 -1.21 -13.39
C SER A 74 -5.76 -1.48 -13.22
N ALA A 75 -5.40 -2.26 -12.20
CA ALA A 75 -4.04 -2.74 -11.95
C ALA A 75 -3.62 -3.91 -12.86
N GLY A 76 -4.50 -4.39 -13.76
CA GLY A 76 -4.24 -5.49 -14.68
C GLY A 76 -4.04 -6.85 -14.00
N LEU A 77 -4.63 -7.04 -12.82
CA LEU A 77 -4.60 -8.30 -12.05
C LEU A 77 -5.78 -9.22 -12.36
N LEU A 78 -6.86 -8.64 -12.90
CA LEU A 78 -8.11 -9.26 -13.34
C LEU A 78 -8.35 -8.86 -14.80
#